data_AF-A0A9E3N3A8-F1
#
_entry.id   AF-A0A9E3N3A8-F1
#
_cell.length_a   1.000
_cell.length_b   1.000
_cell.length_c   1.000
_cell.angle_alpha   90.00
_cell.angle_beta   90.00
_cell.angle_gamma   90.00
#
_symmetry.space_group_name_H-M   'P 1'
#
loop_
_entity.id
_entity.type
_entity.pdbx_description
1 polymer ?
#
loop_
_entity_poly.entity_id
_entity_poly.type
_entity_poly.pdbx_seq_one_letter_code
_entity_poly.pdbx_strand_id
1 'polypeptide(L)'
;MTQLKIAVAGASGRMGRMLIEAIAAAPDVRLAGALDREGNPFIGSDAGAFSGQLTGVVIQSDLDKGLADADYLIDFTRPEGTLHHLEYCAAHGIKMIIGTTGFDDAGKAAIRAAADKTAILFAPNMSIGVNVTMKLLEMAAKNFSEGYDIEIIEAHHRHKVDAPSGTALKMGEVIADALGRDLAECAVYGREGVTGERDPSTIGFATVRGGDIVGDHTVLFAGIGERIEISHKSSSRVSYAQGSLRAARFLADKPTGLYDMQDVLVELNGAAITDAESFHVESQRAFGFPDSYPHTMDSWVDCLSYLRDEDGMSSIRLKEDEVLHIVVTHSEAMRERAPDVLEEMAFCIIGINERYEDYGEKAALELELR
;
A
#
# COMPACT_ATOMS: atom_id res chain seq x y z
N MET A 1 -1.89 23.29 8.18
CA MET A 1 -2.43 22.58 7.00
C MET A 1 -3.90 22.21 7.23
N THR A 2 -4.74 22.20 6.20
CA THR A 2 -6.12 21.68 6.28
C THR A 2 -6.11 20.15 6.39
N GLN A 3 -6.74 19.60 7.42
CA GLN A 3 -6.82 18.14 7.63
C GLN A 3 -7.55 17.44 6.46
N LEU A 4 -7.06 16.26 6.04
CA LEU A 4 -7.76 15.45 5.05
C LEU A 4 -9.07 14.92 5.62
N LYS A 5 -10.18 15.15 4.89
CA LYS A 5 -11.52 14.77 5.33
C LYS A 5 -11.89 13.39 4.82
N ILE A 6 -11.75 12.38 5.67
CA ILE A 6 -11.86 10.98 5.28
C ILE A 6 -13.20 10.40 5.72
N ALA A 7 -13.92 9.78 4.78
CA ALA A 7 -15.02 8.89 5.08
C ALA A 7 -14.59 7.41 5.05
N VAL A 8 -15.28 6.58 5.83
CA VAL A 8 -15.02 5.13 5.92
C VAL A 8 -16.28 4.35 5.53
N ALA A 9 -16.19 3.51 4.50
CA ALA A 9 -17.24 2.55 4.15
C ALA A 9 -17.08 1.24 4.93
N GLY A 10 -18.22 0.64 5.33
CA GLY A 10 -18.24 -0.53 6.21
C GLY A 10 -17.78 -0.18 7.62
N ALA A 11 -18.15 1.00 8.10
CA ALA A 11 -17.69 1.60 9.35
C ALA A 11 -17.83 0.69 10.57
N SER A 12 -18.94 -0.07 10.67
CA SER A 12 -19.15 -0.98 11.81
C SER A 12 -18.37 -2.29 11.72
N GLY A 13 -17.78 -2.59 10.56
CA GLY A 13 -17.00 -3.79 10.27
C GLY A 13 -15.62 -3.79 10.93
N ARG A 14 -14.92 -4.94 10.83
CA ARG A 14 -13.59 -5.12 11.45
C ARG A 14 -12.55 -4.11 10.94
N MET A 15 -12.50 -3.89 9.62
CA MET A 15 -11.59 -2.89 9.04
C MET A 15 -12.07 -1.46 9.30
N GLY A 16 -13.37 -1.19 9.19
CA GLY A 16 -13.93 0.14 9.44
C GLY A 16 -13.58 0.69 10.82
N ARG A 17 -13.70 -0.14 11.86
CA ARG A 17 -13.31 0.22 13.23
C ARG A 17 -11.83 0.58 13.37
N MET A 18 -10.95 -0.22 12.76
CA MET A 18 -9.49 0.05 12.78
C MET A 18 -9.14 1.34 12.04
N LEU A 19 -9.85 1.64 10.94
CA LEU A 19 -9.68 2.89 10.20
C LEU A 19 -10.14 4.08 11.03
N ILE A 20 -11.29 3.98 11.71
CA ILE A 20 -11.80 5.05 12.58
C ILE A 20 -10.82 5.33 13.72
N GLU A 21 -10.27 4.29 14.38
CA GLU A 21 -9.24 4.45 15.40
C GLU A 21 -7.96 5.10 14.83
N ALA A 22 -7.51 4.66 13.66
CA ALA A 22 -6.31 5.20 13.02
C ALA A 22 -6.48 6.68 12.62
N ILE A 23 -7.67 7.05 12.12
CA ILE A 23 -8.02 8.44 11.79
C ILE A 23 -8.05 9.29 13.07
N ALA A 24 -8.67 8.80 14.15
CA ALA A 24 -8.72 9.51 15.42
C ALA A 24 -7.32 9.74 16.05
N ALA A 25 -6.38 8.84 15.78
CA ALA A 25 -4.99 8.93 16.26
C ALA A 25 -4.06 9.76 15.37
N ALA A 26 -4.52 10.26 14.21
CA ALA A 26 -3.70 10.97 13.24
C ALA A 26 -4.07 12.46 13.17
N PRO A 27 -3.14 13.40 13.45
CA PRO A 27 -3.46 14.82 13.58
C PRO A 27 -3.75 15.53 12.25
N ASP A 28 -3.31 14.95 11.14
CA ASP A 28 -3.37 15.50 9.78
C ASP A 28 -4.61 15.06 9.00
N VAL A 29 -5.45 14.22 9.59
CA VAL A 29 -6.69 13.71 9.00
C VAL A 29 -7.83 13.84 10.00
N ARG A 30 -9.08 13.84 9.51
CA ARG A 30 -10.27 13.75 10.37
C ARG A 30 -11.33 12.86 9.76
N LEU A 31 -12.13 12.24 10.63
CA LEU A 31 -13.31 11.49 10.19
C LEU A 31 -14.38 12.50 9.77
N ALA A 32 -14.75 12.49 8.50
CA ALA A 32 -15.77 13.36 7.92
C ALA A 32 -17.06 12.61 7.60
N GLY A 33 -17.01 11.28 7.51
CA GLY A 33 -18.13 10.45 7.12
C GLY A 33 -17.97 9.00 7.56
N ALA A 34 -19.08 8.33 7.78
CA ALA A 34 -19.09 6.91 8.09
C ALA A 34 -20.30 6.25 7.40
N LEU A 35 -20.03 5.23 6.59
CA LEU A 35 -21.03 4.52 5.81
C LEU A 35 -21.14 3.07 6.23
N ASP A 36 -22.36 2.55 6.25
CA ASP A 36 -22.64 1.13 6.34
C ASP A 36 -23.87 0.76 5.49
N ARG A 37 -24.10 -0.53 5.27
CA ARG A 37 -25.23 -0.99 4.46
C ARG A 37 -26.56 -0.63 5.12
N GLU A 38 -27.58 -0.38 4.30
CA GLU A 38 -28.95 -0.19 4.78
C GLU A 38 -29.40 -1.38 5.65
N GLY A 39 -30.12 -1.09 6.73
CA GLY A 39 -30.57 -2.08 7.70
C GLY A 39 -29.50 -2.60 8.66
N ASN A 40 -28.26 -2.08 8.61
CA ASN A 40 -27.26 -2.37 9.64
C ASN A 40 -27.73 -1.78 11.00
N PRO A 41 -27.69 -2.53 12.12
CA PRO A 41 -28.14 -2.05 13.42
C PRO A 41 -27.35 -0.87 13.98
N PHE A 42 -26.16 -0.58 13.43
CA PHE A 42 -25.32 0.55 13.82
C PHE A 42 -25.65 1.85 13.06
N ILE A 43 -26.56 1.84 12.06
CA ILE A 43 -27.02 3.08 11.42
C ILE A 43 -27.63 4.01 12.48
N GLY A 44 -27.23 5.29 12.45
CA GLY A 44 -27.67 6.30 13.42
C GLY A 44 -26.85 6.35 14.72
N SER A 45 -25.92 5.42 14.93
CA SER A 45 -24.96 5.48 16.04
C SER A 45 -23.71 6.29 15.68
N ASP A 46 -23.00 6.80 16.70
CA ASP A 46 -21.70 7.46 16.50
C ASP A 46 -20.64 6.44 16.05
N ALA A 47 -19.85 6.81 15.05
CA ALA A 47 -18.84 5.93 14.46
C ALA A 47 -17.77 5.46 15.47
N GLY A 48 -17.48 6.23 16.52
CA GLY A 48 -16.54 5.87 17.59
C GLY A 48 -17.18 5.14 18.77
N ALA A 49 -18.51 4.96 18.80
CA ALA A 49 -19.19 4.43 19.97
C ALA A 49 -18.67 3.04 20.40
N PHE A 50 -18.18 2.24 19.46
CA PHE A 50 -17.62 0.90 19.73
C PHE A 50 -16.34 0.95 20.58
N SER A 51 -15.58 2.05 20.55
CA SER A 51 -14.36 2.26 21.34
C SER A 51 -14.61 3.14 22.57
N GLY A 52 -15.87 3.49 22.84
CA GLY A 52 -16.25 4.40 23.93
C GLY A 52 -15.89 5.86 23.66
N GLN A 53 -15.61 6.23 22.40
CA GLN A 53 -15.31 7.59 21.98
C GLN A 53 -16.49 8.19 21.21
N LEU A 54 -16.65 9.51 21.28
CA LEU A 54 -17.59 10.23 20.43
C LEU A 54 -16.80 10.97 19.36
N THR A 55 -17.01 10.57 18.11
CA THR A 55 -16.40 11.20 16.94
C THR A 55 -17.21 12.40 16.45
N GLY A 56 -18.50 12.47 16.80
CA GLY A 56 -19.45 13.42 16.24
C GLY A 56 -19.92 13.04 14.84
N VAL A 57 -19.45 11.91 14.29
CA VAL A 57 -19.82 11.40 12.97
C VAL A 57 -20.80 10.24 13.14
N VAL A 58 -22.00 10.39 12.60
CA VAL A 58 -23.05 9.37 12.67
C VAL A 58 -22.93 8.43 11.48
N ILE A 59 -23.02 7.12 11.72
CA ILE A 59 -23.02 6.12 10.65
C ILE A 59 -24.30 6.25 9.81
N GLN A 60 -24.14 6.47 8.51
CA GLN A 60 -25.22 6.63 7.53
C GLN A 60 -25.27 5.45 6.55
N SER A 61 -26.43 5.21 5.94
CA SER A 61 -26.55 4.35 4.76
C SER A 61 -26.74 5.14 3.47
N ASP A 62 -26.95 6.44 3.59
CA ASP A 62 -27.21 7.37 2.50
C ASP A 62 -25.90 8.08 2.12
N LEU A 63 -25.52 8.04 0.84
CA LEU A 63 -24.24 8.57 0.37
C LEU A 63 -24.19 10.09 0.46
N ASP A 64 -25.29 10.79 0.15
CA ASP A 64 -25.36 12.25 0.23
C ASP A 64 -25.06 12.73 1.66
N LYS A 65 -25.60 12.04 2.67
CA LYS A 65 -25.34 12.35 4.08
C LYS A 65 -23.98 11.87 4.54
N GLY A 66 -23.60 10.64 4.20
CA GLY A 66 -22.39 10.01 4.68
C GLY A 66 -21.10 10.57 4.07
N LEU A 67 -21.20 11.24 2.91
CA LEU A 67 -20.07 11.80 2.17
C LEU A 67 -20.14 13.33 2.01
N ALA A 68 -21.13 14.01 2.62
CA ALA A 68 -21.38 15.44 2.46
C ALA A 68 -20.14 16.35 2.64
N ASP A 69 -19.24 15.97 3.54
CA ASP A 69 -18.02 16.72 3.89
C ASP A 69 -16.73 15.93 3.61
N ALA A 70 -16.81 14.81 2.89
CA ALA A 70 -15.67 13.94 2.64
C ALA A 70 -14.94 14.32 1.35
N ASP A 71 -13.61 14.41 1.42
CA ASP A 71 -12.74 14.53 0.24
C ASP A 71 -12.23 13.14 -0.21
N TYR A 72 -12.23 12.17 0.72
CA TYR A 72 -11.75 10.80 0.50
C TYR A 72 -12.75 9.77 1.01
N LEU A 73 -12.82 8.63 0.35
CA LEU A 73 -13.50 7.43 0.85
C LEU A 73 -12.52 6.26 0.92
N ILE A 74 -12.34 5.71 2.12
CA ILE A 74 -11.63 4.43 2.31
C ILE A 74 -12.67 3.30 2.34
N ASP A 75 -12.53 2.34 1.43
CA ASP A 75 -13.51 1.28 1.21
C ASP A 75 -12.88 -0.13 1.33
N PHE A 76 -13.30 -0.86 2.37
CA PHE A 76 -13.00 -2.27 2.60
C PHE A 76 -14.30 -3.07 2.79
N THR A 77 -15.19 -3.00 1.81
CA THR A 77 -16.51 -3.63 1.86
C THR A 77 -16.59 -4.87 0.97
N ARG A 78 -17.42 -4.83 -0.07
CA ARG A 78 -17.69 -5.90 -1.02
C ARG A 78 -17.78 -5.30 -2.43
N PRO A 79 -17.45 -6.06 -3.49
CA PRO A 79 -17.42 -5.54 -4.85
C PRO A 79 -18.68 -4.75 -5.23
N GLU A 80 -19.86 -5.28 -4.93
CA GLU A 80 -21.14 -4.65 -5.24
C GLU A 80 -21.34 -3.30 -4.53
N GLY A 81 -20.91 -3.18 -3.27
CA GLY A 81 -20.99 -1.93 -2.51
C GLY A 81 -19.98 -0.92 -3.03
N THR A 82 -18.74 -1.35 -3.27
CA THR A 82 -17.69 -0.49 -3.80
C THR A 82 -18.03 0.07 -5.16
N LEU A 83 -18.64 -0.69 -6.07
CA LEU A 83 -19.05 -0.16 -7.38
C LEU A 83 -20.12 0.93 -7.26
N HIS A 84 -21.02 0.83 -6.27
CA HIS A 84 -21.99 1.89 -5.99
C HIS A 84 -21.32 3.15 -5.42
N HIS A 85 -20.38 2.97 -4.48
CA HIS A 85 -19.58 4.09 -3.95
C HIS A 85 -18.74 4.75 -5.04
N LEU A 86 -18.15 3.95 -5.94
CA LEU A 86 -17.30 4.37 -7.05
C LEU A 86 -18.00 5.33 -7.99
N GLU A 87 -19.23 5.00 -8.39
CA GLU A 87 -20.03 5.86 -9.25
C GLU A 87 -20.30 7.22 -8.59
N TYR A 88 -20.68 7.21 -7.30
CA TYR A 88 -20.93 8.43 -6.55
C TYR A 88 -19.67 9.27 -6.36
N CYS A 89 -18.56 8.67 -5.92
CA CYS A 89 -17.31 9.35 -5.66
C CYS A 89 -16.73 9.97 -6.93
N ALA A 90 -16.78 9.25 -8.06
CA ALA A 90 -16.34 9.75 -9.36
C ALA A 90 -17.19 10.93 -9.87
N ALA A 91 -18.49 10.96 -9.54
CA ALA A 91 -19.38 12.07 -9.91
C ALA A 91 -19.15 13.33 -9.05
N HIS A 92 -18.67 13.17 -7.82
CA HIS A 92 -18.51 14.26 -6.84
C HIS A 92 -17.04 14.67 -6.59
N GLY A 93 -16.09 14.06 -7.30
CA GLY A 93 -14.66 14.35 -7.14
C GLY A 93 -14.08 13.86 -5.80
N ILE A 94 -14.71 12.87 -5.17
CA ILE A 94 -14.22 12.25 -3.94
C ILE A 94 -13.19 11.20 -4.33
N LYS A 95 -11.98 11.29 -3.75
CA LYS A 95 -10.88 10.36 -4.02
C LYS A 95 -11.13 9.04 -3.30
N MET A 96 -10.69 7.92 -3.87
CA MET A 96 -10.98 6.61 -3.29
C MET A 96 -9.73 5.81 -2.97
N ILE A 97 -9.76 5.13 -1.81
CA ILE A 97 -8.79 4.13 -1.41
C ILE A 97 -9.55 2.80 -1.29
N ILE A 98 -9.41 1.94 -2.30
CA ILE A 98 -10.15 0.70 -2.45
C ILE A 98 -9.28 -0.47 -1.99
N GLY A 99 -9.58 -0.99 -0.82
CA GLY A 99 -9.03 -2.25 -0.29
C GLY A 99 -9.95 -3.46 -0.46
N THR A 100 -11.15 -3.26 -1.01
CA THR A 100 -12.06 -4.35 -1.39
C THR A 100 -11.40 -5.28 -2.40
N THR A 101 -11.59 -6.59 -2.25
CA THR A 101 -11.07 -7.62 -3.17
C THR A 101 -12.21 -8.40 -3.83
N GLY A 102 -11.89 -9.21 -4.84
CA GLY A 102 -12.86 -10.11 -5.49
C GLY A 102 -13.67 -9.49 -6.63
N PHE A 103 -13.17 -8.43 -7.27
CA PHE A 103 -13.77 -7.87 -8.49
C PHE A 103 -13.54 -8.79 -9.70
N ASP A 104 -14.57 -8.92 -10.53
CA ASP A 104 -14.45 -9.47 -11.88
C ASP A 104 -13.86 -8.43 -12.85
N ASP A 105 -13.67 -8.82 -14.11
CA ASP A 105 -13.08 -7.94 -15.12
C ASP A 105 -13.95 -6.72 -15.41
N ALA A 106 -15.28 -6.86 -15.32
CA ALA A 106 -16.21 -5.75 -15.47
C ALA A 106 -16.04 -4.73 -14.33
N GLY A 107 -15.94 -5.19 -13.08
CA GLY A 107 -15.67 -4.36 -11.92
C GLY A 107 -14.31 -3.66 -12.00
N LYS A 108 -13.25 -4.38 -12.41
CA LYS A 108 -11.92 -3.78 -12.65
C LYS A 108 -11.98 -2.73 -13.77
N ALA A 109 -12.73 -2.98 -14.85
CA ALA A 109 -12.92 -2.01 -15.92
C ALA A 109 -13.67 -0.75 -15.45
N ALA A 110 -14.69 -0.91 -14.60
CA ALA A 110 -15.41 0.21 -14.00
C ALA A 110 -14.49 1.08 -13.12
N ILE A 111 -13.63 0.45 -12.30
CA ILE A 111 -12.62 1.16 -11.49
C ILE A 111 -11.69 1.98 -12.38
N ARG A 112 -11.16 1.38 -13.47
CA ARG A 112 -10.31 2.11 -14.43
C ARG A 112 -11.03 3.30 -15.06
N ALA A 113 -12.28 3.14 -15.47
CA ALA A 113 -13.05 4.22 -16.08
C ALA A 113 -13.38 5.36 -15.09
N ALA A 114 -13.60 5.03 -13.81
CA ALA A 114 -13.82 6.03 -12.77
C ALA A 114 -12.54 6.83 -12.45
N ALA A 115 -11.37 6.22 -12.62
CA ALA A 115 -10.07 6.85 -12.40
C ALA A 115 -9.80 8.03 -13.35
N ASP A 116 -10.49 8.10 -14.49
CA ASP A 116 -10.45 9.26 -15.40
C ASP A 116 -11.13 10.51 -14.80
N LYS A 117 -11.94 10.35 -13.75
CA LYS A 117 -12.74 11.42 -13.13
C LYS A 117 -12.30 11.78 -11.72
N THR A 118 -11.71 10.84 -10.98
CA THR A 118 -11.22 11.05 -9.62
C THR A 118 -9.98 10.19 -9.38
N ALA A 119 -9.14 10.57 -8.42
CA ALA A 119 -7.97 9.79 -8.07
C ALA A 119 -8.36 8.56 -7.24
N ILE A 120 -7.90 7.39 -7.66
CA ILE A 120 -8.22 6.10 -7.05
C ILE A 120 -6.94 5.36 -6.76
N LEU A 121 -6.74 4.96 -5.50
CA LEU A 121 -5.78 3.95 -5.14
C LEU A 121 -6.49 2.61 -4.96
N PHE A 122 -6.09 1.60 -5.73
CA PHE A 122 -6.68 0.27 -5.70
C PHE A 122 -5.61 -0.77 -5.42
N ALA A 123 -5.67 -1.42 -4.25
CA ALA A 123 -4.74 -2.47 -3.88
C ALA A 123 -5.45 -3.56 -3.06
N PRO A 124 -5.17 -4.85 -3.31
CA PRO A 124 -5.75 -5.94 -2.53
C PRO A 124 -5.23 -5.98 -1.09
N ASN A 125 -4.18 -5.22 -0.79
CA ASN A 125 -3.59 -5.09 0.53
C ASN A 125 -2.89 -3.73 0.70
N MET A 126 -3.29 -2.98 1.72
CA MET A 126 -2.68 -1.68 2.04
C MET A 126 -1.41 -1.80 2.90
N SER A 127 -1.05 -2.99 3.38
CA SER A 127 0.18 -3.17 4.16
C SER A 127 1.41 -2.93 3.29
N ILE A 128 2.28 -2.02 3.73
CA ILE A 128 3.60 -1.80 3.12
C ILE A 128 4.38 -3.13 3.09
N GLY A 129 4.38 -3.87 4.21
CA GLY A 129 5.12 -5.14 4.30
C GLY A 129 4.65 -6.19 3.29
N VAL A 130 3.36 -6.23 2.96
CA VAL A 130 2.84 -7.12 1.91
C VAL A 130 3.32 -6.67 0.53
N ASN A 131 3.27 -5.36 0.24
CA ASN A 131 3.69 -4.85 -1.07
C ASN A 131 5.20 -5.00 -1.30
N VAL A 132 6.03 -4.77 -0.28
CA VAL A 132 7.47 -5.09 -0.34
C VAL A 132 7.69 -6.59 -0.56
N THR A 133 6.92 -7.43 0.12
CA THR A 133 6.96 -8.89 -0.08
C THR A 133 6.67 -9.25 -1.54
N MET A 134 5.67 -8.63 -2.17
CA MET A 134 5.37 -8.85 -3.60
C MET A 134 6.58 -8.57 -4.49
N LYS A 135 7.33 -7.48 -4.24
CA LYS A 135 8.55 -7.17 -4.99
C LYS A 135 9.67 -8.20 -4.79
N LEU A 136 9.85 -8.66 -3.55
CA LEU A 136 10.80 -9.73 -3.27
C LEU A 136 10.42 -11.02 -4.00
N LEU A 137 9.13 -11.35 -4.07
CA LEU A 137 8.63 -12.50 -4.81
C LEU A 137 8.83 -12.38 -6.32
N GLU A 138 8.58 -11.20 -6.89
CA GLU A 138 8.83 -10.91 -8.30
C GLU A 138 10.31 -11.15 -8.65
N MET A 139 11.23 -10.61 -7.84
CA MET A 139 12.67 -10.78 -7.99
C MET A 139 13.09 -12.24 -7.81
N ALA A 140 12.59 -12.90 -6.76
CA ALA A 140 12.90 -14.30 -6.47
C ALA A 140 12.42 -15.21 -7.61
N ALA A 141 11.21 -15.01 -8.13
CA ALA A 141 10.66 -15.80 -9.22
C ALA A 141 11.51 -15.73 -10.49
N LYS A 142 12.02 -14.54 -10.86
CA LYS A 142 12.90 -14.39 -12.03
C LYS A 142 14.20 -15.19 -11.88
N ASN A 143 14.80 -15.18 -10.68
CA ASN A 143 16.08 -15.82 -10.39
C ASN A 143 15.96 -17.32 -10.09
N PHE A 144 14.82 -17.78 -9.57
CA PHE A 144 14.52 -19.17 -9.27
C PHE A 144 13.58 -19.79 -10.33
N SER A 145 13.71 -19.37 -11.58
CA SER A 145 12.82 -19.76 -12.69
C SER A 145 13.04 -21.19 -13.20
N GLU A 146 14.20 -21.79 -12.91
CA GLU A 146 14.56 -23.15 -13.28
C GLU A 146 15.00 -23.97 -12.06
N GLY A 147 14.52 -25.21 -11.95
CA GLY A 147 14.94 -26.14 -10.89
C GLY A 147 14.33 -25.91 -9.51
N TYR A 148 13.39 -24.97 -9.38
CA TYR A 148 12.65 -24.70 -8.15
C TYR A 148 11.15 -24.93 -8.33
N ASP A 149 10.56 -25.69 -7.42
CA ASP A 149 9.12 -25.82 -7.26
C ASP A 149 8.59 -24.65 -6.42
N ILE A 150 7.45 -24.08 -6.80
CA ILE A 150 6.85 -22.93 -6.14
C ILE A 150 5.55 -23.31 -5.44
N GLU A 151 5.48 -23.08 -4.14
CA GLU A 151 4.29 -23.32 -3.32
C GLU A 151 3.94 -22.09 -2.48
N ILE A 152 2.66 -21.72 -2.47
CA ILE A 152 2.13 -20.60 -1.68
C ILE A 152 1.31 -21.19 -0.53
N ILE A 153 1.76 -20.96 0.69
CA ILE A 153 1.12 -21.42 1.91
C ILE A 153 0.52 -20.21 2.63
N GLU A 154 -0.76 -20.28 2.97
CA GLU A 154 -1.43 -19.20 3.72
C GLU A 154 -2.25 -19.74 4.90
N ALA A 155 -2.33 -18.95 5.97
CA ALA A 155 -3.14 -19.27 7.15
C ALA A 155 -3.96 -18.06 7.61
N HIS A 156 -5.24 -18.28 7.90
CA HIS A 156 -6.14 -17.27 8.46
C HIS A 156 -7.11 -17.87 9.47
N HIS A 157 -7.79 -17.00 10.21
CA HIS A 157 -8.80 -17.34 11.20
C HIS A 157 -9.94 -18.19 10.63
N ARG A 158 -10.62 -18.92 11.51
CA ARG A 158 -11.74 -19.83 11.16
C ARG A 158 -12.91 -19.18 10.42
N HIS A 159 -13.08 -17.86 10.54
CA HIS A 159 -14.19 -17.11 9.93
C HIS A 159 -13.85 -16.53 8.54
N LYS A 160 -12.70 -16.85 7.95
CA LYS A 160 -12.34 -16.34 6.61
C LYS A 160 -13.07 -17.18 5.57
N VAL A 161 -13.78 -16.51 4.67
CA VAL A 161 -14.73 -17.12 3.74
C VAL A 161 -14.06 -17.57 2.45
N ASP A 162 -13.19 -16.72 1.90
CA ASP A 162 -12.45 -16.94 0.66
C ASP A 162 -11.21 -17.83 0.89
N ALA A 163 -10.89 -18.69 -0.09
CA ALA A 163 -9.73 -19.57 -0.12
C ALA A 163 -9.33 -19.90 -1.58
N PRO A 164 -8.08 -19.65 -2.02
CA PRO A 164 -7.04 -18.91 -1.31
C PRO A 164 -7.44 -17.44 -1.05
N SER A 165 -6.74 -16.79 -0.12
CA SER A 165 -6.92 -15.37 0.16
C SER A 165 -6.55 -14.51 -1.04
N GLY A 166 -7.16 -13.32 -1.16
CA GLY A 166 -6.77 -12.34 -2.19
C GLY A 166 -5.27 -12.01 -2.21
N THR A 167 -4.62 -11.91 -1.04
CA THR A 167 -3.16 -11.72 -0.97
C THR A 167 -2.41 -12.92 -1.56
N ALA A 168 -2.82 -14.15 -1.26
CA ALA A 168 -2.17 -15.36 -1.79
C ALA A 168 -2.33 -15.45 -3.32
N LEU A 169 -3.53 -15.17 -3.84
CA LEU A 169 -3.76 -15.09 -5.29
C LEU A 169 -2.86 -14.03 -5.92
N LYS A 170 -2.73 -12.85 -5.30
CA LYS A 170 -1.86 -11.79 -5.83
C LYS A 170 -0.38 -12.19 -5.81
N MET A 171 0.08 -12.90 -4.78
CA MET A 171 1.44 -13.48 -4.77
C MET A 171 1.63 -14.45 -5.94
N GLY A 172 0.64 -15.30 -6.21
CA GLY A 172 0.64 -16.20 -7.36
C GLY A 172 0.69 -15.45 -8.69
N GLU A 173 -0.10 -14.39 -8.85
CA GLU A 173 -0.13 -13.57 -10.06
C GLU A 173 1.23 -12.94 -10.32
N VAL A 174 1.82 -12.30 -9.30
CA VAL A 174 3.15 -11.66 -9.40
C VAL A 174 4.23 -12.67 -9.82
N ILE A 175 4.20 -13.88 -9.25
CA ILE A 175 5.14 -14.94 -9.60
C ILE A 175 4.89 -15.46 -11.03
N ALA A 176 3.63 -15.71 -11.38
CA ALA A 176 3.26 -16.20 -12.71
C ALA A 176 3.67 -15.20 -13.79
N ASP A 177 3.36 -13.92 -13.60
CA ASP A 177 3.75 -12.82 -14.50
C ASP A 177 5.28 -12.75 -14.65
N ALA A 178 6.02 -12.83 -13.54
CA ALA A 178 7.48 -12.83 -13.54
C ALA A 178 8.10 -14.01 -14.30
N LEU A 179 7.38 -15.13 -14.38
CA LEU A 179 7.76 -16.34 -15.11
C LEU A 179 7.17 -16.41 -16.53
N GLY A 180 6.37 -15.42 -16.94
CA GLY A 180 5.66 -15.42 -18.23
C GLY A 180 4.59 -16.50 -18.35
N ARG A 181 3.90 -16.83 -17.24
CA ARG A 181 2.84 -17.85 -17.15
C ARG A 181 1.50 -17.19 -16.84
N ASP A 182 0.40 -17.82 -17.25
CA ASP A 182 -0.93 -17.48 -16.75
C ASP A 182 -1.22 -18.28 -15.47
N LEU A 183 -1.50 -17.58 -14.37
CA LEU A 183 -1.85 -18.21 -13.09
C LEU A 183 -3.09 -19.11 -13.22
N ALA A 184 -4.06 -18.72 -14.05
CA ALA A 184 -5.28 -19.51 -14.24
C ALA A 184 -5.00 -20.90 -14.87
N GLU A 185 -3.90 -21.03 -15.61
CA GLU A 185 -3.49 -22.28 -16.26
C GLU A 185 -2.57 -23.13 -15.37
N CYS A 186 -1.75 -22.51 -14.51
CA CYS A 186 -0.72 -23.21 -13.75
C CYS A 186 -1.02 -23.37 -12.24
N ALA A 187 -2.09 -22.77 -11.72
CA ALA A 187 -2.44 -22.87 -10.30
C ALA A 187 -3.02 -24.24 -9.92
N VAL A 188 -2.53 -24.81 -8.82
CA VAL A 188 -3.09 -26.03 -8.20
C VAL A 188 -3.53 -25.73 -6.78
N TYR A 189 -4.84 -25.68 -6.53
CA TYR A 189 -5.42 -25.21 -5.27
C TYR A 189 -5.49 -26.24 -4.14
N GLY A 190 -5.14 -27.49 -4.42
CA GLY A 190 -5.13 -28.57 -3.46
C GLY A 190 -4.62 -29.86 -4.07
N ARG A 191 -4.10 -30.75 -3.23
CA ARG A 191 -3.64 -32.08 -3.62
C ARG A 191 -4.26 -33.11 -2.66
N GLU A 192 -5.02 -34.05 -3.19
CA GLU A 192 -5.73 -35.07 -2.41
C GLU A 192 -5.51 -36.47 -3.02
N GLY A 193 -5.23 -37.46 -2.17
CA GLY A 193 -5.00 -38.85 -2.62
C GLY A 193 -3.74 -39.03 -3.46
N VAL A 194 -3.82 -39.81 -4.53
CA VAL A 194 -2.71 -40.09 -5.45
C VAL A 194 -2.77 -39.11 -6.62
N THR A 195 -1.88 -38.12 -6.62
CA THR A 195 -1.86 -37.04 -7.63
C THR A 195 -0.83 -37.22 -8.74
N GLY A 196 0.09 -38.18 -8.59
CA GLY A 196 1.25 -38.35 -9.47
C GLY A 196 2.42 -37.44 -9.07
N GLU A 197 3.47 -37.42 -9.90
CA GLU A 197 4.58 -36.48 -9.73
C GLU A 197 4.13 -35.04 -10.02
N ARG A 198 4.80 -34.07 -9.39
CA ARG A 198 4.51 -32.65 -9.57
C ARG A 198 4.91 -32.21 -10.97
N ASP A 199 4.01 -31.52 -11.67
CA ASP A 199 4.36 -30.77 -12.87
C ASP A 199 5.18 -29.53 -12.47
N PRO A 200 6.44 -29.38 -12.92
CA PRO A 200 7.32 -28.27 -12.55
C PRO A 200 6.79 -26.88 -12.95
N SER A 201 5.87 -26.82 -13.92
CA SER A 201 5.26 -25.57 -14.36
C SER A 201 4.19 -25.02 -13.41
N THR A 202 3.71 -25.85 -12.48
CA THR A 202 2.61 -25.46 -11.59
C THR A 202 3.03 -24.54 -10.45
N ILE A 203 2.09 -23.76 -9.94
CA ILE A 203 2.20 -23.01 -8.67
C ILE A 203 1.17 -23.60 -7.71
N GLY A 204 1.62 -24.24 -6.64
CA GLY A 204 0.73 -24.88 -5.68
C GLY A 204 0.23 -23.91 -4.61
N PHE A 205 -0.99 -24.12 -4.12
CA PHE A 205 -1.56 -23.38 -3.00
C PHE A 205 -1.97 -24.33 -1.87
N ALA A 206 -1.57 -24.00 -0.65
CA ALA A 206 -1.96 -24.69 0.57
C ALA A 206 -2.61 -23.70 1.54
N THR A 207 -3.88 -23.93 1.86
CA THR A 207 -4.69 -22.99 2.65
C THR A 207 -5.05 -23.56 4.02
N VAL A 208 -4.72 -22.83 5.09
CA VAL A 208 -5.03 -23.17 6.48
C VAL A 208 -6.10 -22.24 7.04
N ARG A 209 -7.10 -22.81 7.72
CA ARG A 209 -8.11 -22.04 8.48
C ARG A 209 -8.10 -22.50 9.93
N GLY A 210 -7.77 -21.61 10.86
CA GLY A 210 -7.61 -21.99 12.26
C GLY A 210 -7.55 -20.80 13.21
N GLY A 211 -8.12 -20.97 14.41
CA GLY A 211 -8.01 -19.98 15.48
C GLY A 211 -8.47 -18.58 15.07
N ASP A 212 -7.65 -17.60 15.45
CA ASP A 212 -7.78 -16.15 15.26
C ASP A 212 -6.66 -15.55 14.39
N ILE A 213 -5.90 -16.39 13.68
CA ILE A 213 -4.78 -15.97 12.80
C ILE A 213 -5.23 -14.84 11.87
N VAL A 214 -4.55 -13.70 11.94
CA VAL A 214 -4.96 -12.52 11.17
C VAL A 214 -4.68 -12.72 9.68
N GLY A 215 -3.50 -13.24 9.36
CA GLY A 215 -3.07 -13.60 8.01
C GLY A 215 -1.58 -13.86 7.95
N ASP A 216 -1.21 -15.10 7.66
CA ASP A 216 0.16 -15.51 7.38
C ASP A 216 0.26 -15.97 5.92
N HIS A 217 1.34 -15.58 5.26
CA HIS A 217 1.61 -15.92 3.87
C HIS A 217 3.08 -16.26 3.71
N THR A 218 3.38 -17.43 3.17
CA THR A 218 4.72 -17.88 2.87
C THR A 218 4.75 -18.39 1.43
N VAL A 219 5.68 -17.88 0.63
CA VAL A 219 6.02 -18.49 -0.65
C VAL A 219 7.32 -19.27 -0.46
N LEU A 220 7.24 -20.54 -0.81
CA LEU A 220 8.33 -21.51 -0.79
C LEU A 220 8.84 -21.69 -2.23
N PHE A 221 10.13 -21.43 -2.44
CA PHE A 221 10.89 -21.86 -3.60
C PHE A 221 11.74 -23.08 -3.17
N ALA A 222 11.36 -24.28 -3.60
CA ALA A 222 11.99 -25.53 -3.19
C ALA A 222 12.85 -26.11 -4.32
N GLY A 223 14.17 -26.13 -4.11
CA GLY A 223 15.14 -26.73 -5.04
C GLY A 223 15.70 -28.05 -4.50
N ILE A 224 16.59 -28.67 -5.26
CA ILE A 224 17.29 -29.88 -4.81
C ILE A 224 18.38 -29.49 -3.79
N GLY A 225 18.15 -29.81 -2.52
CA GLY A 225 19.12 -29.59 -1.44
C GLY A 225 18.96 -28.26 -0.70
N GLU A 226 18.07 -27.37 -1.15
CA GLU A 226 17.81 -26.09 -0.51
C GLU A 226 16.35 -25.64 -0.64
N ARG A 227 15.97 -24.68 0.19
CA ARG A 227 14.69 -23.97 0.07
C ARG A 227 14.80 -22.53 0.53
N ILE A 228 14.07 -21.66 -0.15
CA ILE A 228 13.95 -20.25 0.19
C ILE A 228 12.49 -19.98 0.53
N GLU A 229 12.26 -19.35 1.68
CA GLU A 229 10.93 -19.00 2.17
C GLU A 229 10.83 -17.48 2.35
N ILE A 230 9.93 -16.84 1.62
CA ILE A 230 9.62 -15.42 1.79
C ILE A 230 8.26 -15.34 2.49
N SER A 231 8.25 -14.78 3.70
CA SER A 231 7.07 -14.81 4.58
C SER A 231 6.63 -13.42 5.05
N HIS A 232 5.33 -13.18 5.04
CA HIS A 232 4.67 -12.07 5.70
C HIS A 232 3.69 -12.60 6.74
N LYS A 233 3.78 -12.10 7.98
CA LYS A 233 2.90 -12.48 9.09
C LYS A 233 2.27 -11.24 9.71
N SER A 234 0.94 -11.19 9.70
CA SER A 234 0.17 -10.09 10.27
C SER A 234 -0.21 -10.41 11.71
N SER A 235 0.23 -9.59 12.66
CA SER A 235 -0.21 -9.69 14.07
C SER A 235 -1.47 -8.87 14.36
N SER A 236 -1.81 -7.90 13.50
CA SER A 236 -2.99 -7.06 13.64
C SER A 236 -3.39 -6.42 12.29
N ARG A 237 -4.58 -5.81 12.25
CA ARG A 237 -5.08 -5.07 11.07
C ARG A 237 -4.61 -3.62 11.00
N VAL A 238 -3.80 -3.18 11.97
CA VAL A 238 -3.32 -1.79 12.07
C VAL A 238 -2.50 -1.38 10.85
N SER A 239 -1.67 -2.29 10.32
CA SER A 239 -0.84 -2.02 9.14
C SER A 239 -1.66 -1.67 7.90
N TYR A 240 -2.84 -2.29 7.73
CA TYR A 240 -3.75 -1.97 6.63
C TYR A 240 -4.37 -0.58 6.80
N ALA A 241 -4.75 -0.21 8.03
CA ALA A 241 -5.30 1.10 8.32
C ALA A 241 -4.26 2.20 8.09
N GLN A 242 -3.04 2.04 8.59
CA GLN A 242 -1.94 2.99 8.36
C GLN A 242 -1.58 3.12 6.88
N GLY A 243 -1.53 2.01 6.15
CA GLY A 243 -1.34 2.02 4.70
C GLY A 243 -2.44 2.79 3.96
N SER A 244 -3.69 2.68 4.40
CA SER A 244 -4.82 3.42 3.81
C SER A 244 -4.72 4.93 4.06
N LEU A 245 -4.22 5.34 5.24
CA LEU A 245 -3.95 6.76 5.51
C LEU A 245 -2.78 7.28 4.67
N ARG A 246 -1.74 6.47 4.48
CA ARG A 246 -0.62 6.81 3.59
C ARG A 246 -1.09 6.95 2.13
N ALA A 247 -1.96 6.06 1.67
CA ALA A 247 -2.62 6.18 0.38
C ALA A 247 -3.44 7.47 0.25
N ALA A 248 -4.22 7.84 1.27
CA ALA A 248 -4.97 9.10 1.26
C ALA A 248 -4.07 10.34 1.16
N ARG A 249 -2.94 10.35 1.87
CA ARG A 249 -1.90 11.39 1.76
C ARG A 249 -1.30 11.45 0.36
N PHE A 250 -0.92 10.30 -0.19
CA PHE A 250 -0.37 10.21 -1.54
C PHE A 250 -1.34 10.75 -2.60
N LEU A 251 -2.65 10.48 -2.45
CA LEU A 251 -3.65 10.98 -3.39
C LEU A 251 -3.93 12.49 -3.25
N ALA A 252 -3.39 13.19 -2.24
CA ALA A 252 -3.79 14.56 -1.93
C ALA A 252 -3.56 15.57 -3.05
N ASP A 253 -2.45 15.43 -3.78
CA ASP A 253 -2.09 16.27 -4.91
C ASP A 253 -2.53 15.68 -6.28
N LYS A 254 -3.13 14.49 -6.30
CA LYS A 254 -3.56 13.82 -7.54
C LYS A 254 -5.00 14.22 -7.90
N PRO A 255 -5.25 14.84 -9.06
CA PRO A 255 -6.61 15.20 -9.48
C PRO A 255 -7.41 13.97 -9.95
N THR A 256 -6.76 13.10 -10.74
CA THR A 256 -7.33 11.88 -11.35
C THR A 256 -6.23 10.83 -11.51
N GLY A 257 -6.58 9.58 -11.74
CA GLY A 257 -5.63 8.49 -12.02
C GLY A 257 -5.90 7.24 -11.21
N LEU A 258 -5.43 6.10 -11.72
CA LEU A 258 -5.47 4.81 -11.02
C LEU A 258 -4.06 4.47 -10.53
N TYR A 259 -3.93 4.30 -9.22
CA TYR A 259 -2.69 4.05 -8.53
C TYR A 259 -2.80 2.77 -7.70
N ASP A 260 -1.67 2.20 -7.31
CA ASP A 260 -1.58 1.12 -6.34
C ASP A 260 -0.64 1.48 -5.17
N MET A 261 -0.39 0.52 -4.27
CA MET A 261 0.49 0.75 -3.11
C MET A 261 1.98 0.79 -3.45
N GLN A 262 2.40 0.37 -4.65
CA GLN A 262 3.77 0.55 -5.13
C GLN A 262 4.01 2.02 -5.49
N ASP A 263 3.00 2.72 -6.04
CA ASP A 263 3.08 4.16 -6.29
C ASP A 263 3.23 4.99 -5.00
N VAL A 264 2.84 4.43 -3.86
CA VAL A 264 2.90 5.06 -2.52
C VAL A 264 4.28 4.91 -1.85
N LEU A 265 5.16 4.05 -2.38
CA LEU A 265 6.53 3.88 -1.90
C LEU A 265 7.43 4.98 -2.48
N VAL A 266 8.32 5.55 -1.65
CA VAL A 266 9.27 6.58 -2.09
C VAL A 266 10.47 5.86 -2.69
N GLU A 267 10.43 5.67 -4.00
CA GLU A 267 11.48 5.01 -4.78
C GLU A 267 12.10 5.99 -5.76
N LEU A 268 13.43 6.01 -5.82
CA LEU A 268 14.22 6.62 -6.88
C LEU A 268 14.58 5.54 -7.90
N ASN A 269 14.30 5.79 -9.18
CA ASN A 269 14.72 4.92 -10.27
C ASN A 269 16.15 5.23 -10.69
N GLY A 270 17.11 4.47 -10.14
CA GLY A 270 18.52 4.61 -10.46
C GLY A 270 18.87 4.41 -11.93
N ALA A 271 18.06 3.68 -12.71
CA ALA A 271 18.27 3.57 -14.16
C ALA A 271 17.90 4.87 -14.92
N ALA A 272 17.01 5.69 -14.36
CA ALA A 272 16.61 6.98 -14.90
C ALA A 272 17.56 8.12 -14.48
N ILE A 273 18.33 7.92 -13.41
CA ILE A 273 19.28 8.90 -12.89
C ILE A 273 20.63 8.71 -13.59
N THR A 274 20.91 9.59 -14.57
CA THR A 274 22.13 9.57 -15.39
C THR A 274 23.09 10.71 -15.07
N ASP A 275 22.62 11.72 -14.35
CA ASP A 275 23.35 12.93 -13.96
C ASP A 275 22.59 13.67 -12.85
N ALA A 276 23.11 14.81 -12.39
CA ALA A 276 22.48 15.61 -11.34
C ALA A 276 21.09 16.15 -11.74
N GLU A 277 20.88 16.48 -13.01
CA GLU A 277 19.60 17.03 -13.48
C GLU A 277 18.50 15.97 -13.42
N SER A 278 18.77 14.78 -13.96
CA SER A 278 17.86 13.64 -13.91
C SER A 278 17.61 13.13 -12.49
N PHE A 279 18.60 13.22 -11.60
CA PHE A 279 18.43 12.99 -10.15
C PHE A 279 17.41 13.93 -9.53
N HIS A 280 17.52 15.22 -9.85
CA HIS A 280 16.59 16.21 -9.34
C HIS A 280 15.19 15.96 -9.88
N VAL A 281 15.00 15.78 -11.20
CA VAL A 281 13.70 15.44 -11.79
C VAL A 281 13.07 14.21 -11.10
N GLU A 282 13.87 13.17 -10.88
CA GLU A 282 13.41 11.94 -10.23
C GLU A 282 13.09 12.16 -8.74
N SER A 283 13.86 13.00 -8.05
CA SER A 283 13.59 13.41 -6.67
C SER A 283 12.31 14.23 -6.54
N GLN A 284 12.05 15.16 -7.48
CA GLN A 284 10.81 15.92 -7.49
C GLN A 284 9.59 14.99 -7.58
N ARG A 285 9.67 13.96 -8.44
CA ARG A 285 8.64 12.92 -8.57
C ARG A 285 8.49 12.11 -7.28
N ALA A 286 9.60 11.59 -6.73
CA ALA A 286 9.59 10.64 -5.62
C ALA A 286 9.23 11.27 -4.27
N PHE A 287 9.70 12.50 -4.02
CA PHE A 287 9.51 13.21 -2.75
C PHE A 287 8.45 14.32 -2.81
N GLY A 288 7.88 14.56 -3.99
CA GLY A 288 6.87 15.60 -4.22
C GLY A 288 7.36 17.01 -3.90
N PHE A 289 8.57 17.37 -4.32
CA PHE A 289 9.08 18.74 -4.18
C PHE A 289 8.31 19.71 -5.11
N PRO A 290 8.08 20.97 -4.71
CA PRO A 290 7.30 21.94 -5.50
C PRO A 290 8.03 22.34 -6.77
N ASP A 291 7.31 22.73 -7.83
CA ASP A 291 7.92 23.18 -9.12
C ASP A 291 8.94 24.31 -8.99
N SER A 292 8.90 25.06 -7.89
CA SER A 292 9.86 26.13 -7.59
C SER A 292 11.13 25.66 -6.89
N TYR A 293 11.27 24.36 -6.58
CA TYR A 293 12.47 23.85 -5.91
C TYR A 293 13.69 23.90 -6.86
N PRO A 294 14.83 24.46 -6.42
CA PRO A 294 16.03 24.48 -7.26
C PRO A 294 16.64 23.09 -7.40
N HIS A 295 17.09 22.74 -8.61
CA HIS A 295 17.84 21.52 -8.89
C HIS A 295 19.28 21.63 -8.38
N THR A 296 19.44 21.65 -7.06
CA THR A 296 20.73 21.66 -6.36
C THR A 296 20.69 20.72 -5.17
N MET A 297 21.84 20.16 -4.79
CA MET A 297 21.92 19.27 -3.64
C MET A 297 21.58 19.99 -2.33
N ASP A 298 21.96 21.27 -2.18
CA ASP A 298 21.57 22.09 -1.02
C ASP A 298 20.05 22.18 -0.87
N SER A 299 19.34 22.40 -1.98
CA SER A 299 17.87 22.44 -1.96
C SER A 299 17.26 21.08 -1.66
N TRP A 300 17.88 19.99 -2.14
CA TRP A 300 17.45 18.62 -1.84
C TRP A 300 17.61 18.32 -0.34
N VAL A 301 18.75 18.69 0.24
CA VAL A 301 19.03 18.59 1.68
C VAL A 301 18.03 19.39 2.48
N ASP A 302 17.77 20.64 2.12
CA ASP A 302 16.82 21.48 2.82
C ASP A 302 15.40 20.91 2.79
N CYS A 303 14.95 20.37 1.65
CA CYS A 303 13.62 19.75 1.55
C CYS A 303 13.46 18.53 2.46
N LEU A 304 14.53 17.78 2.73
CA LEU A 304 14.50 16.56 3.55
C LEU A 304 14.94 16.78 5.01
N SER A 305 15.55 17.92 5.32
CA SER A 305 16.00 18.27 6.68
C SER A 305 14.87 18.61 7.63
N TYR A 306 13.69 18.92 7.10
CA TYR A 306 12.56 19.46 7.86
C TYR A 306 11.27 18.64 7.66
N LEU A 307 11.39 17.34 7.43
CA LEU A 307 10.25 16.44 7.20
C LEU A 307 9.29 16.36 8.40
N ARG A 308 9.71 16.76 9.60
CA ARG A 308 8.86 16.84 10.79
C ARG A 308 8.21 18.23 10.96
N ASP A 309 8.70 19.25 10.28
CA ASP A 309 8.24 20.64 10.45
C ASP A 309 6.98 20.97 9.65
N GLU A 310 6.21 21.96 10.12
CA GLU A 310 4.95 22.40 9.50
C GLU A 310 5.10 23.12 8.17
N ASP A 311 6.27 23.68 7.92
CA ASP A 311 6.57 24.49 6.73
C ASP A 311 7.52 23.76 5.76
N GLY A 312 7.59 22.43 5.82
CA GLY A 312 8.44 21.62 4.96
C GLY A 312 8.10 21.74 3.46
N MET A 313 9.14 21.65 2.61
CA MET A 313 9.04 21.78 1.14
C MET A 313 8.86 20.43 0.42
N SER A 314 8.49 19.36 1.15
CA SER A 314 8.21 18.03 0.60
C SER A 314 6.74 17.66 0.83
N SER A 315 6.18 16.81 -0.03
CA SER A 315 4.87 16.20 0.21
C SER A 315 4.91 15.14 1.33
N ILE A 316 6.10 14.75 1.77
CA ILE A 316 6.33 13.76 2.82
C ILE A 316 6.42 14.46 4.17
N ARG A 317 5.78 13.86 5.16
CA ARG A 317 5.77 14.36 6.52
C ARG A 317 5.92 13.23 7.52
N LEU A 318 6.99 13.29 8.31
CA LEU A 318 7.34 12.28 9.30
C LEU A 318 6.77 12.67 10.66
N LYS A 319 6.33 11.67 11.42
CA LYS A 319 6.06 11.83 12.85
C LYS A 319 7.35 11.74 13.66
N GLU A 320 7.23 12.06 14.95
CA GLU A 320 8.29 11.77 15.94
C GLU A 320 8.67 10.28 15.84
N ASP A 321 9.97 10.01 15.79
CA ASP A 321 10.57 8.68 15.63
C ASP A 321 10.30 7.92 14.32
N GLU A 322 9.59 8.52 13.35
CA GLU A 322 9.39 7.89 12.04
C GLU A 322 10.64 8.07 11.15
N VAL A 323 10.91 7.03 10.34
CA VAL A 323 12.02 6.98 9.38
C VAL A 323 11.45 6.87 7.97
N LEU A 324 11.87 7.77 7.09
CA LEU A 324 11.65 7.66 5.65
C LEU A 324 12.69 6.72 5.06
N HIS A 325 12.23 5.60 4.54
CA HIS A 325 13.08 4.71 3.72
C HIS A 325 13.11 5.24 2.28
N ILE A 326 14.31 5.62 1.84
CA ILE A 326 14.61 6.05 0.48
C ILE A 326 15.21 4.85 -0.25
N VAL A 327 14.47 4.29 -1.19
CA VAL A 327 14.93 3.11 -1.95
C VAL A 327 15.40 3.56 -3.33
N VAL A 328 16.67 3.34 -3.65
CA VAL A 328 17.17 3.49 -5.03
C VAL A 328 17.10 2.13 -5.71
N THR A 329 16.17 1.97 -6.64
CA THR A 329 16.08 0.78 -7.49
C THR A 329 17.08 0.87 -8.63
N HIS A 330 17.57 -0.26 -9.15
CA HIS A 330 18.60 -0.28 -10.21
C HIS A 330 19.84 0.53 -9.81
N SER A 331 20.21 0.46 -8.54
CA SER A 331 21.31 1.24 -7.95
C SER A 331 22.67 0.95 -8.60
N GLU A 332 22.87 -0.24 -9.15
CA GLU A 332 24.06 -0.56 -9.97
C GLU A 332 24.11 0.29 -11.24
N ALA A 333 22.99 0.46 -11.95
CA ALA A 333 22.93 1.30 -13.14
C ALA A 333 23.19 2.78 -12.81
N MET A 334 22.68 3.26 -11.67
CA MET A 334 23.00 4.61 -11.17
C MET A 334 24.48 4.73 -10.81
N ARG A 335 25.05 3.72 -10.14
CA ARG A 335 26.46 3.70 -9.75
C ARG A 335 27.39 3.74 -10.96
N GLU A 336 27.02 3.11 -12.07
CA GLU A 336 27.78 3.16 -13.31
C GLU A 336 27.69 4.52 -14.01
N ARG A 337 26.51 5.16 -13.98
CA ARG A 337 26.20 6.33 -14.81
C ARG A 337 26.40 7.67 -14.08
N ALA A 338 26.05 7.70 -12.80
CA ALA A 338 26.08 8.87 -11.92
C ALA A 338 26.64 8.50 -10.52
N PRO A 339 27.87 7.96 -10.43
CA PRO A 339 28.48 7.56 -9.15
C PRO A 339 28.56 8.75 -8.18
N ASP A 340 28.95 9.92 -8.67
CA ASP A 340 29.12 11.13 -7.86
C ASP A 340 27.80 11.54 -7.20
N VAL A 341 26.67 11.44 -7.93
CA VAL A 341 25.34 11.77 -7.40
C VAL A 341 24.92 10.77 -6.32
N LEU A 342 25.19 9.48 -6.52
CA LEU A 342 24.87 8.44 -5.54
C LEU A 342 25.68 8.61 -4.26
N GLU A 343 26.98 8.92 -4.38
CA GLU A 343 27.85 9.20 -3.24
C GLU A 343 27.43 10.47 -2.50
N GLU A 344 27.14 11.54 -3.24
CA GLU A 344 26.71 12.81 -2.67
C GLU A 344 25.37 12.68 -1.95
N MET A 345 24.38 12.00 -2.54
CA MET A 345 23.10 11.72 -1.90
C MET A 345 23.28 10.91 -0.61
N ALA A 346 24.10 9.86 -0.63
CA ALA A 346 24.37 9.06 0.56
C ALA A 346 25.04 9.88 1.67
N PHE A 347 25.99 10.75 1.29
CA PHE A 347 26.64 11.68 2.21
C PHE A 347 25.64 12.69 2.80
N CYS A 348 24.77 13.27 1.98
CA CYS A 348 23.73 14.19 2.41
C CYS A 348 22.74 13.56 3.38
N ILE A 349 22.33 12.31 3.17
CA ILE A 349 21.45 11.57 4.08
C ILE A 349 22.08 11.43 5.48
N ILE A 350 23.38 11.18 5.55
CA ILE A 350 24.12 11.14 6.83
C ILE A 350 24.06 12.51 7.50
N GLY A 351 24.41 13.58 6.78
CA GLY A 351 24.39 14.94 7.33
C GLY A 351 23.00 15.43 7.77
N ILE A 352 21.94 15.00 7.08
CA ILE A 352 20.56 15.26 7.49
C ILE A 352 20.25 14.55 8.82
N ASN A 353 20.62 13.27 8.94
CA ASN A 353 20.40 12.53 10.18
C ASN A 353 21.20 13.09 11.36
N GLU A 354 22.44 13.54 11.14
CA GLU A 354 23.23 14.25 12.16
C GLU A 354 22.49 15.51 12.64
N ARG A 355 21.86 16.26 11.73
CA ARG A 355 21.05 17.44 12.09
C ARG A 355 19.84 17.08 12.96
N TYR A 356 19.16 15.97 12.67
CA TYR A 356 18.08 15.47 13.52
C TYR A 356 18.59 15.07 14.92
N GLU A 357 19.75 14.42 15.00
CA GLU A 357 20.40 14.09 16.27
C GLU A 357 20.79 15.34 17.07
N ASP A 358 21.30 16.39 16.43
CA ASP A 358 21.61 17.68 17.05
C ASP A 358 20.37 18.35 17.67
N TYR A 359 19.18 18.11 17.11
CA TYR A 359 17.89 18.54 17.66
C TYR A 359 17.34 17.59 18.73
N GLY A 360 18.06 16.53 19.08
CA GLY A 360 17.66 15.53 20.07
C GLY A 360 16.64 14.52 19.53
N GLU A 361 16.49 14.42 18.21
CA GLU A 361 15.56 13.52 17.56
C GLU A 361 16.28 12.30 16.97
N LYS A 362 15.55 11.21 16.70
CA LYS A 362 16.12 10.07 15.99
C LYS A 362 16.31 10.37 14.51
N ALA A 363 17.28 9.68 13.90
CA ALA A 363 17.48 9.64 12.46
C ALA A 363 16.15 9.54 11.72
N ALA A 364 15.99 10.36 10.69
CA ALA A 364 14.74 10.50 9.96
C ALA A 364 14.79 9.81 8.60
N LEU A 365 15.98 9.50 8.08
CA LEU A 365 16.17 8.97 6.74
C LEU A 365 16.97 7.66 6.80
N GLU A 366 16.61 6.70 5.97
CA GLU A 366 17.39 5.49 5.72
C GLU A 366 17.51 5.27 4.22
N LEU A 367 18.75 5.08 3.73
CA LEU A 367 19.03 4.78 2.33
C LEU A 367 19.14 3.28 2.11
N GLU A 368 18.36 2.76 1.18
CA GLU A 368 18.46 1.37 0.73
C GLU A 368 18.79 1.34 -0.77
N LEU A 369 19.86 0.62 -1.14
CA LEU A 369 20.27 0.44 -2.53
C LEU A 369 19.85 -0.95 -3.00
N ARG A 370 19.03 -1.02 -4.05
CA ARG A 370 18.48 -2.26 -4.62
C ARG A 370 18.82 -2.43 -6.10
#